data_AF-A0A964JRI9-F1
#
_entry.id   AF-A0A964JRI9-F1
#
_cell.length_a   1.000
_cell.length_b   1.000
_cell.length_c   1.000
_cell.angle_alpha   90.00
_cell.angle_beta   90.00
_cell.angle_gamma   90.00
#
_symmetry.space_group_name_H-M   'P 1'
#
loop_
_entity.id
_entity.type
_entity.pdbx_description
1 polymer ?
#
loop_
_entity_poly.entity_id
_entity_poly.type
_entity_poly.pdbx_seq_one_letter_code
_entity_poly.pdbx_strand_id
1 'polypeptide(L)'
;MAILQFPSEGRQFRQLRTFAREQFQREIRQNAIAQLGPEASDMAVLVSACKRCGLPSSELHVINDLMLDATQGDVQTLVGRLLASAVGRAHLSHCAHCLAGGEELVSVVGHFGRLLPESGQDLQLEFIFGDKRIVRVDHHRMSADGETVALAGPIDELAFHEAFGAPMSMRGLWNAFIARHATDYEFVTMAVQKGYLIGLRPYADDVAEAVSFYDGFEQFMARQRGELPFDTVTFLRDREEDEIPIPLEESYHAWLEPWAVDIADAALDPFIVADSGCFVRVLDELASRRGVRVKRDSGDDTLYARFEAGEVYLRLNIGPRYFRTLHTGQTFHRGVMTYFGKEILAIKAAGELAPVLRRALPGLRVSVRDGKRLEIADRFERLLFCDDIVRVATSHDFRSEAGLRELLAQVLPEVRALG
;
A
#
# COMPACT_ATOMS: atom_id res chain seq x y z
N MET A 1 18.16 31.52 32.39
CA MET A 1 17.41 30.67 31.45
C MET A 1 16.34 29.94 32.24
N ALA A 2 15.10 30.44 32.19
CA ALA A 2 13.98 29.79 32.86
C ALA A 2 13.55 28.57 32.04
N ILE A 3 13.67 27.40 32.63
CA ILE A 3 13.05 26.17 32.13
C ILE A 3 11.54 26.40 32.29
N LEU A 4 10.81 26.49 31.17
CA LEU A 4 9.35 26.35 31.17
C LEU A 4 9.04 24.91 31.56
N GLN A 5 9.09 24.61 32.86
CA GLN A 5 8.35 23.48 33.39
C GLN A 5 6.89 23.83 33.12
N PHE A 6 6.19 23.01 32.33
CA PHE A 6 4.73 22.99 32.26
C PHE A 6 4.22 22.14 33.44
N PRO A 7 3.97 22.73 34.62
CA PRO A 7 3.62 21.98 35.81
C PRO A 7 2.09 21.94 35.81
N SER A 8 1.53 20.83 35.33
CA SER A 8 0.12 20.60 35.00
C SER A 8 -0.29 21.03 33.58
N GLU A 9 -0.62 20.05 32.72
CA GLU A 9 -1.43 20.31 31.53
C GLU A 9 -2.73 20.98 32.00
N GLY A 10 -2.88 22.27 31.69
CA GLY A 10 -4.12 22.99 31.91
C GLY A 10 -5.29 22.20 31.34
N ARG A 11 -6.41 22.12 32.08
CA ARG A 11 -7.62 21.35 31.73
C ARG A 11 -8.05 21.56 30.26
N GLN A 12 -7.83 22.75 29.73
CA GLN A 12 -8.13 23.14 28.35
C GLN A 12 -7.34 22.35 27.30
N PHE A 13 -6.03 22.10 27.50
CA PHE A 13 -5.23 21.33 26.53
C PHE A 13 -5.60 19.85 26.53
N ARG A 14 -5.92 19.26 27.70
CA ARG A 14 -6.42 17.89 27.77
C ARG A 14 -7.77 17.71 27.05
N GLN A 15 -8.67 18.68 27.20
CA GLN A 15 -9.94 18.71 26.47
C GLN A 15 -9.72 18.86 24.97
N LEU A 16 -8.83 19.76 24.54
CA LEU A 16 -8.48 19.94 23.13
C LEU A 16 -7.89 18.66 22.52
N ARG A 17 -6.99 17.98 23.23
CA ARG A 17 -6.41 16.71 22.78
C ARG A 17 -7.45 15.61 22.60
N THR A 18 -8.34 15.46 23.58
CA THR A 18 -9.42 14.46 23.52
C THR A 18 -10.35 14.77 22.35
N PHE A 19 -10.75 16.03 22.19
CA PHE A 19 -11.58 16.47 21.08
C PHE A 19 -10.90 16.24 19.73
N ALA A 20 -9.62 16.65 19.58
CA ALA A 20 -8.86 16.47 18.35
C ALA A 20 -8.74 15.00 17.95
N ARG A 21 -8.49 14.11 18.93
CA ARG A 21 -8.43 12.66 18.70
C ARG A 21 -9.78 12.13 18.21
N GLU A 22 -10.88 12.46 18.89
CA GLU A 22 -12.22 11.98 18.52
C GLU A 22 -12.62 12.47 17.13
N GLN A 23 -12.33 13.74 16.81
CA GLN A 23 -12.56 14.32 15.49
C GLN A 23 -11.74 13.62 14.41
N PHE A 24 -10.43 13.43 14.64
CA PHE A 24 -9.58 12.73 13.69
C PHE A 24 -10.05 11.29 13.45
N GLN A 25 -10.36 10.54 14.51
CA GLN A 25 -10.77 9.15 14.40
C GLN A 25 -12.12 9.01 13.70
N ARG A 26 -13.15 9.73 14.16
CA ARG A 26 -14.53 9.53 13.70
C ARG A 26 -14.85 10.28 12.41
N GLU A 27 -14.43 11.53 12.31
CA GLU A 27 -14.88 12.39 11.21
C GLU A 27 -13.93 12.34 10.01
N ILE A 28 -12.65 12.08 10.25
CA ILE A 28 -11.63 12.05 9.19
C ILE A 28 -11.31 10.60 8.83
N ARG A 29 -10.80 9.83 9.79
CA ARG A 29 -10.21 8.51 9.53
C ARG A 29 -11.25 7.46 9.18
N GLN A 30 -12.30 7.28 10.00
CA GLN A 30 -13.36 6.32 9.70
C GLN A 30 -14.06 6.62 8.38
N ASN A 31 -14.32 7.88 8.06
CA ASN A 31 -14.89 8.27 6.77
C ASN A 31 -13.95 7.94 5.60
N ALA A 32 -12.65 8.19 5.75
CA ALA A 32 -11.65 7.81 4.75
C ALA A 32 -11.60 6.29 4.54
N ILE A 33 -11.61 5.49 5.62
CA ILE A 33 -11.64 4.02 5.53
C ILE A 33 -12.96 3.53 4.93
N ALA A 34 -14.10 4.11 5.29
CA ALA A 34 -15.40 3.71 4.73
C ALA A 34 -15.48 3.99 3.22
N GLN A 35 -14.94 5.12 2.76
CA GLN A 35 -14.98 5.52 1.34
C GLN A 35 -13.89 4.81 0.53
N LEU A 36 -12.64 4.83 1.01
CA LEU A 36 -11.45 4.38 0.29
C LEU A 36 -11.03 2.95 0.66
N GLY A 37 -11.62 2.34 1.68
CA GLY A 37 -11.40 0.93 2.04
C GLY A 37 -9.91 0.62 2.19
N PRO A 38 -9.43 -0.51 1.62
CA PRO A 38 -8.01 -0.90 1.65
C PRO A 38 -7.03 0.14 1.06
N GLU A 39 -7.52 1.11 0.29
CA GLU A 39 -6.73 2.16 -0.35
C GLU A 39 -6.70 3.47 0.47
N ALA A 40 -7.22 3.46 1.70
CA ALA A 40 -7.21 4.64 2.56
C ALA A 40 -5.77 5.09 2.86
N SER A 41 -5.35 6.19 2.21
CA SER A 41 -4.03 6.80 2.38
C SER A 41 -3.67 7.04 3.84
N ASP A 42 -2.38 7.07 4.14
CA ASP A 42 -1.93 7.51 5.46
C ASP A 42 -2.29 8.99 5.65
N MET A 43 -2.84 9.32 6.82
CA MET A 43 -3.35 10.67 7.10
C MET A 43 -2.77 11.16 8.42
N ALA A 44 -2.47 12.44 8.48
CA ALA A 44 -2.10 13.08 9.73
C ALA A 44 -2.80 14.42 9.92
N VAL A 45 -3.10 14.75 11.16
CA VAL A 45 -3.59 16.07 11.56
C VAL A 45 -2.67 16.65 12.59
N LEU A 46 -2.17 17.86 12.35
CA LEU A 46 -1.44 18.64 13.34
C LEU A 46 -2.36 19.70 13.93
N VAL A 47 -2.56 19.66 15.25
CA VAL A 47 -3.34 20.67 15.98
C VAL A 47 -2.37 21.59 16.71
N SER A 48 -2.49 22.87 16.41
CA SER A 48 -1.72 23.95 17.02
C SER A 48 -2.64 24.91 17.75
N ALA A 49 -2.13 25.66 18.72
CA ALA A 49 -2.89 26.67 19.45
C ALA A 49 -2.11 27.98 19.55
N CYS A 50 -2.81 29.10 19.60
CA CYS A 50 -2.18 30.40 19.84
C CYS A 50 -1.68 30.50 21.28
N LYS A 51 -0.40 30.86 21.48
CA LYS A 51 0.18 31.08 22.82
C LYS A 51 -0.59 32.10 23.67
N ARG A 52 -1.24 33.09 23.02
CA ARG A 52 -1.90 34.21 23.70
C ARG A 52 -3.39 33.96 23.99
N CYS A 53 -4.18 33.58 22.99
CA CYS A 53 -5.62 33.41 23.16
C CYS A 53 -6.07 31.95 23.29
N GLY A 54 -5.17 30.97 23.08
CA GLY A 54 -5.49 29.55 23.17
C GLY A 54 -6.38 29.00 22.06
N LEU A 55 -6.77 29.81 21.07
CA LEU A 55 -7.60 29.35 19.96
C LEU A 55 -6.86 28.27 19.16
N PRO A 56 -7.50 27.11 18.92
CA PRO A 56 -6.90 26.03 18.15
C PRO A 56 -6.97 26.32 16.64
N SER A 57 -6.01 25.76 15.92
CA SER A 57 -5.97 25.64 14.47
C SER A 57 -5.52 24.23 14.13
N SER A 58 -6.03 23.66 13.05
CA SER A 58 -5.71 22.29 12.62
C SER A 58 -5.31 22.27 11.15
N GLU A 59 -4.29 21.50 10.82
CA GLU A 59 -3.87 21.23 9.45
C GLU A 59 -3.98 19.73 9.17
N LEU A 60 -4.68 19.39 8.09
CA LEU A 60 -4.79 18.02 7.59
C LEU A 60 -3.72 17.79 6.51
N HIS A 61 -2.95 16.73 6.70
CA HIS A 61 -1.92 16.26 5.77
C HIS A 61 -2.33 14.88 5.26
N VAL A 62 -2.41 14.75 3.94
CA VAL A 62 -2.50 13.45 3.28
C VAL A 62 -1.08 13.03 2.93
N ILE A 63 -0.64 11.89 3.48
CA ILE A 63 0.70 11.36 3.28
C ILE A 63 0.58 10.15 2.37
N ASN A 64 1.13 10.27 1.17
CA ASN A 64 1.27 9.13 0.28
C ASN A 64 2.68 8.55 0.46
N ASP A 65 2.77 7.23 0.43
CA ASP A 65 4.03 6.49 0.31
C ASP A 65 5.03 6.70 1.45
N LEU A 66 4.56 6.75 2.69
CA LEU A 66 5.44 6.70 3.83
C LEU A 66 5.88 5.26 4.12
N MET A 67 7.13 4.94 3.80
CA MET A 67 7.80 3.75 4.32
C MET A 67 8.11 4.02 5.79
N LEU A 68 7.36 3.39 6.70
CA LEU A 68 7.62 3.38 8.13
C LEU A 68 8.09 1.99 8.51
N ASP A 69 9.25 1.86 9.13
CA ASP A 69 9.61 0.68 9.90
C ASP A 69 9.33 0.97 11.40
N ALA A 70 9.08 -0.04 12.24
CA ALA A 70 8.61 0.15 13.62
C ALA A 70 9.71 0.64 14.58
N THR A 71 10.80 1.19 14.03
CA THR A 71 11.89 1.72 14.81
C THR A 71 11.53 3.11 15.37
N GLN A 72 12.04 3.43 16.56
CA GLN A 72 11.87 4.78 17.13
C GLN A 72 12.43 5.89 16.22
N GLY A 73 13.43 5.58 15.37
CA GLY A 73 14.02 6.53 14.42
C GLY A 73 13.06 6.93 13.30
N ASP A 74 12.23 6.02 12.83
CA ASP A 74 11.29 6.27 11.73
C ASP A 74 10.05 7.01 12.20
N VAL A 75 9.58 6.77 13.43
CA VAL A 75 8.54 7.59 14.06
C VAL A 75 9.02 9.03 14.22
N GLN A 76 10.27 9.25 14.64
CA GLN A 76 10.84 10.59 14.69
C GLN A 76 11.02 11.21 13.30
N THR A 77 11.35 10.41 12.28
CA THR A 77 11.45 10.85 10.88
C THR A 77 10.08 11.24 10.31
N LEU A 78 9.05 10.45 10.55
CA LEU A 78 7.66 10.76 10.22
C LEU A 78 7.24 12.09 10.85
N VAL A 79 7.53 12.27 12.14
CA VAL A 79 7.16 13.50 12.82
C VAL A 79 8.01 14.67 12.34
N GLY A 80 9.29 14.45 12.04
CA GLY A 80 10.15 15.42 11.38
C GLY A 80 9.59 15.86 10.03
N ARG A 81 9.06 14.95 9.22
CA ARG A 81 8.39 15.25 7.94
C ARG A 81 7.07 15.99 8.15
N LEU A 82 6.24 15.57 9.10
CA LEU A 82 4.99 16.25 9.45
C LEU A 82 5.26 17.69 9.87
N LEU A 83 6.19 17.88 10.81
CA LEU A 83 6.60 19.20 11.30
C LEU A 83 7.27 20.03 10.20
N ALA A 84 8.16 19.46 9.38
CA ALA A 84 8.81 20.17 8.29
C ALA A 84 7.80 20.63 7.23
N SER A 85 6.78 19.82 6.93
CA SER A 85 5.71 20.20 6.01
C SER A 85 4.85 21.35 6.54
N ALA A 86 4.61 21.39 7.85
CA ALA A 86 3.92 22.49 8.52
C ALA A 86 4.79 23.76 8.60
N VAL A 87 6.10 23.61 8.85
CA VAL A 87 7.07 24.72 8.93
C VAL A 87 7.33 25.38 7.56
N GLY A 88 7.27 24.61 6.46
CA GLY A 88 7.39 25.14 5.10
C GLY A 88 6.24 26.07 4.68
N ARG A 89 5.13 26.09 5.43
CA ARG A 89 3.96 26.95 5.19
C ARG A 89 3.99 28.15 6.14
N ALA A 90 4.81 29.14 5.81
CA ALA A 90 4.99 30.38 6.59
C ALA A 90 3.67 31.10 6.97
N HIS A 91 2.59 30.90 6.22
CA HIS A 91 1.28 31.52 6.39
C HIS A 91 0.46 30.98 7.59
N LEU A 92 0.80 29.82 8.16
CA LEU A 92 0.08 29.24 9.31
C LEU A 92 0.79 29.44 10.65
N SER A 93 1.93 30.13 10.67
CA SER A 93 2.73 30.30 11.88
C SER A 93 2.15 31.31 12.90
N HIS A 94 1.10 32.05 12.53
CA HIS A 94 0.58 33.18 13.30
C HIS A 94 -0.93 33.07 13.51
N CYS A 95 -1.42 33.48 14.68
CA CYS A 95 -2.85 33.49 14.98
C CYS A 95 -3.60 34.58 14.20
N ALA A 96 -4.51 34.19 13.30
CA ALA A 96 -5.34 35.10 12.52
C ALA A 96 -6.27 35.98 13.37
N HIS A 97 -6.64 35.55 14.58
CA HIS A 97 -7.51 36.30 15.48
C HIS A 97 -6.76 37.38 16.27
N CYS A 98 -5.47 37.22 16.56
CA CYS A 98 -4.72 38.14 17.42
C CYS A 98 -4.18 39.37 16.69
N LEU A 99 -4.83 39.78 15.59
CA LEU A 99 -4.53 40.91 14.68
C LEU A 99 -3.69 42.04 15.28
N ALA A 100 -2.37 41.85 15.32
CA ALA A 100 -1.26 42.81 15.45
C ALA A 100 0.00 42.02 15.86
N GLY A 101 0.89 41.70 14.90
CA GLY A 101 2.17 41.03 15.20
C GLY A 101 2.10 39.53 15.50
N GLY A 102 0.98 38.88 15.14
CA GLY A 102 0.67 37.45 15.22
C GLY A 102 1.55 36.60 16.15
N GLU A 103 1.06 36.32 17.35
CA GLU A 103 1.74 35.38 18.23
C GLU A 103 1.86 34.00 17.56
N GLU A 104 3.03 33.37 17.76
CA GLU A 104 3.41 32.09 17.18
C GLU A 104 2.41 31.00 17.60
N LEU A 105 1.90 30.23 16.64
CA LEU A 105 1.17 29.00 16.95
C LEU A 105 2.13 27.95 17.50
N VAL A 106 1.73 27.28 18.59
CA VAL A 106 2.46 26.13 19.12
C VAL A 106 1.73 24.85 18.78
N SER A 107 2.45 23.87 18.26
CA SER A 107 1.94 22.50 18.13
C SER A 107 1.59 21.97 19.51
N VAL A 108 0.38 21.44 19.66
CA VAL A 108 -0.14 20.87 20.90
C VAL A 108 -0.18 19.35 20.78
N VAL A 109 -0.79 18.85 19.70
CA VAL A 109 -0.96 17.42 19.45
C VAL A 109 -0.94 17.15 17.94
N GLY A 110 -0.38 16.01 17.57
CA GLY A 110 -0.46 15.47 16.22
C GLY A 110 -1.14 14.11 16.27
N HIS A 111 -1.93 13.80 15.25
CA HIS A 111 -2.50 12.48 15.04
C HIS A 111 -2.03 11.93 13.71
N PHE A 112 -1.74 10.64 13.66
CA PHE A 112 -1.45 9.91 12.43
C PHE A 112 -2.24 8.62 12.40
N GLY A 113 -2.75 8.28 11.22
CA GLY A 113 -3.54 7.09 10.95
C GLY A 113 -3.02 6.36 9.73
N ARG A 114 -2.81 5.05 9.87
CA ARG A 114 -2.36 4.15 8.80
C ARG A 114 -3.18 2.86 8.83
N LEU A 115 -3.83 2.56 7.71
CA LEU A 115 -4.62 1.34 7.56
C LEU A 115 -3.68 0.21 7.14
N LEU A 116 -3.81 -0.93 7.80
CA LEU A 116 -3.19 -2.19 7.41
C LEU A 116 -4.27 -3.03 6.70
N PRO A 117 -4.38 -2.94 5.37
CA PRO A 117 -5.44 -3.62 4.63
C PRO A 117 -5.39 -5.15 4.80
N GLU A 118 -4.22 -5.70 5.13
CA GLU A 118 -4.02 -7.13 5.37
C GLU A 118 -4.86 -7.67 6.53
N SER A 119 -5.06 -6.87 7.59
CA SER A 119 -5.82 -7.25 8.78
C SER A 119 -7.06 -6.40 9.03
N GLY A 120 -7.25 -5.32 8.24
CA GLY A 120 -8.32 -4.34 8.43
C GLY A 120 -8.16 -3.49 9.71
N GLN A 121 -6.99 -3.55 10.35
CA GLN A 121 -6.67 -2.76 11.54
C GLN A 121 -6.01 -1.43 11.13
N ASP A 122 -6.24 -0.39 11.91
CA ASP A 122 -5.69 0.94 11.68
C ASP A 122 -4.78 1.34 12.83
N LEU A 123 -3.52 1.60 12.52
CA LEU A 123 -2.53 2.15 13.46
C LEU A 123 -2.82 3.63 13.67
N GLN A 124 -3.00 4.01 14.92
CA GLN A 124 -3.30 5.37 15.36
C GLN A 124 -2.19 5.85 16.29
N LEU A 125 -1.44 6.88 15.88
CA LEU A 125 -0.39 7.49 16.69
C LEU A 125 -0.84 8.88 17.17
N GLU A 126 -0.71 9.14 18.47
CA GLU A 126 -0.92 10.46 19.07
C GLU A 126 0.43 11.03 19.54
N PHE A 127 0.88 12.10 18.89
CA PHE A 127 2.10 12.83 19.22
C PHE A 127 1.79 13.99 20.13
N ILE A 128 2.40 14.04 21.30
CA ILE A 128 2.17 15.09 22.28
C ILE A 128 3.38 16.01 22.30
N PHE A 129 3.14 17.30 22.11
CA PHE A 129 4.19 18.30 22.00
C PHE A 129 4.38 19.07 23.30
N GLY A 130 5.64 19.32 23.65
CA GLY A 130 6.05 20.24 24.70
C GLY A 130 7.29 20.99 24.25
N ASP A 131 7.29 22.32 24.33
CA ASP A 131 8.43 23.17 23.93
C ASP A 131 9.04 22.82 22.57
N LYS A 132 8.20 22.75 21.53
CA LYS A 132 8.59 22.47 20.12
C LYS A 132 9.16 21.07 19.84
N ARG A 133 9.11 20.15 20.81
CA ARG A 133 9.50 18.74 20.62
C ARG A 133 8.37 17.80 21.01
N ILE A 134 8.42 16.58 20.51
CA ILE A 134 7.57 15.49 20.99
C ILE A 134 8.04 15.11 22.39
N VAL A 135 7.14 15.07 23.35
CA VAL A 135 7.42 14.61 24.72
C VAL A 135 6.87 13.20 24.97
N ARG A 136 5.86 12.77 24.20
CA ARG A 136 5.26 11.45 24.32
C ARG A 136 4.58 11.04 23.00
N VAL A 137 4.61 9.74 22.70
CA VAL A 137 3.88 9.12 21.59
C VAL A 137 3.01 8.01 22.16
N ASP A 138 1.69 8.17 22.03
CA ASP A 138 0.74 7.13 22.40
C ASP A 138 0.37 6.32 21.15
N HIS A 139 0.30 5.01 21.31
CA HIS A 139 0.00 4.06 20.23
C HIS A 139 -1.37 3.45 20.46
N HIS A 140 -2.17 3.41 19.43
CA HIS A 140 -3.51 2.86 19.46
C HIS A 140 -3.74 1.97 18.25
N ARG A 141 -4.50 0.90 18.44
CA ARG A 141 -5.08 0.10 17.37
C ARG A 141 -6.55 0.45 17.27
N MET A 142 -7.02 0.80 16.08
CA MET A 142 -8.42 1.02 15.79
C MET A 142 -8.92 -0.05 14.82
N SER A 143 -10.02 -0.73 15.15
CA SER A 143 -10.68 -1.67 14.24
C SER A 143 -11.56 -0.94 13.22
N ALA A 144 -12.02 -1.67 12.20
CA ALA A 144 -12.84 -1.11 11.11
C ALA A 144 -14.19 -0.52 11.58
N ASP A 145 -14.73 -0.99 12.72
CA ASP A 145 -15.92 -0.44 13.39
C ASP A 145 -15.62 0.79 14.26
N GLY A 146 -14.35 1.17 14.39
CA GLY A 146 -13.91 2.34 15.12
C GLY A 146 -13.57 2.12 16.58
N GLU A 147 -13.64 0.89 17.10
CA GLU A 147 -13.20 0.60 18.46
C GLU A 147 -11.68 0.81 18.58
N THR A 148 -11.25 1.52 19.62
CA THR A 148 -9.84 1.91 19.81
C THR A 148 -9.29 1.28 21.09
N VAL A 149 -8.15 0.61 20.96
CA VAL A 149 -7.41 -0.01 22.08
C VAL A 149 -6.03 0.63 22.18
N ALA A 150 -5.67 1.10 23.37
CA ALA A 150 -4.32 1.59 23.62
C ALA A 150 -3.32 0.41 23.67
N LEU A 151 -2.15 0.62 23.08
CA LEU A 151 -1.07 -0.35 23.07
C LEU A 151 0.06 0.11 24.00
N ALA A 152 0.72 -0.85 24.64
CA ALA A 152 1.96 -0.57 25.36
C ALA A 152 3.07 -0.32 24.34
N GLY A 153 3.60 0.91 24.25
CA GLY A 153 4.74 1.22 23.38
C GLY A 153 6.09 1.13 24.12
N PRO A 154 7.23 1.22 23.40
CA PRO A 154 7.39 1.00 21.97
C PRO A 154 7.29 -0.50 21.63
N ILE A 155 6.80 -0.80 20.43
CA ILE A 155 6.57 -2.17 19.95
C ILE A 155 7.58 -2.44 18.83
N ASP A 156 8.38 -3.50 18.93
CA ASP A 156 9.18 -3.97 17.79
C ASP A 156 8.28 -4.55 16.69
N GLU A 157 8.83 -4.85 15.51
CA GLU A 157 8.01 -5.36 14.39
C GLU A 157 7.33 -6.71 14.68
N LEU A 158 7.92 -7.57 15.50
CA LEU A 158 7.31 -8.86 15.85
C LEU A 158 6.12 -8.67 16.76
N ALA A 159 6.28 -7.87 17.83
CA ALA A 159 5.20 -7.54 18.73
C ALA A 159 4.12 -6.68 18.03
N PHE A 160 4.50 -5.87 17.04
CA PHE A 160 3.54 -5.12 16.21
C PHE A 160 2.72 -6.10 15.38
N HIS A 161 3.39 -7.04 14.71
CA HIS A 161 2.74 -8.07 13.92
C HIS A 161 1.78 -8.91 14.79
N GLU A 162 2.18 -9.31 16.00
CA GLU A 162 1.30 -10.01 16.95
C GLU A 162 0.07 -9.17 17.34
N ALA A 163 0.24 -7.86 17.55
CA ALA A 163 -0.84 -6.97 17.93
C ALA A 163 -1.81 -6.63 16.78
N PHE A 164 -1.33 -6.54 15.54
CA PHE A 164 -2.12 -6.09 14.39
C PHE A 164 -2.51 -7.21 13.44
N GLY A 165 -1.90 -8.40 13.53
CA GLY A 165 -2.06 -9.49 12.57
C GLY A 165 -1.51 -9.16 11.18
N ALA A 166 -0.66 -8.15 11.08
CA ALA A 166 -0.03 -7.67 9.85
C ALA A 166 1.25 -6.87 10.21
N PRO A 167 2.29 -6.89 9.36
CA PRO A 167 3.51 -6.13 9.63
C PRO A 167 3.27 -4.63 9.45
N MET A 168 3.99 -3.78 10.20
CA MET A 168 4.01 -2.35 9.90
C MET A 168 4.88 -2.09 8.66
N SER A 169 6.01 -2.79 8.62
CA SER A 169 6.89 -2.94 7.47
C SER A 169 7.26 -4.39 7.31
N MET A 170 7.07 -4.93 6.10
CA MET A 170 7.50 -6.29 5.82
C MET A 170 9.04 -6.43 5.84
N ARG A 171 9.77 -5.37 5.49
CA ARG A 171 11.23 -5.32 5.60
C ARG A 171 11.69 -5.28 7.06
N GLY A 172 11.01 -4.48 7.88
CA GLY A 172 11.22 -4.44 9.32
C GLY A 172 10.93 -5.81 9.97
N LEU A 173 9.81 -6.45 9.60
CA LEU A 173 9.43 -7.77 10.09
C LEU A 173 10.49 -8.82 9.75
N TRP A 174 11.00 -8.85 8.50
CA TRP A 174 12.08 -9.77 8.13
C TRP A 174 13.33 -9.57 8.99
N ASN A 175 13.78 -8.32 9.18
CA ASN A 175 14.95 -8.04 10.02
C ASN A 175 14.75 -8.52 11.46
N ALA A 176 13.59 -8.25 12.05
CA ALA A 176 13.29 -8.68 13.42
C ALA A 176 13.14 -10.20 13.52
N PHE A 177 12.54 -10.84 12.51
CA PHE A 177 12.38 -12.28 12.42
C PHE A 177 13.74 -13.00 12.33
N ILE A 178 14.62 -12.56 11.43
CA ILE A 178 15.97 -13.14 11.30
C ILE A 178 16.76 -12.89 12.58
N ALA A 179 16.74 -11.66 13.13
CA ALA A 179 17.43 -11.34 14.37
C ALA A 179 17.04 -12.25 15.55
N ARG A 180 15.76 -12.65 15.61
CA ARG A 180 15.24 -13.53 16.67
C ARG A 180 15.60 -15.00 16.46
N HIS A 181 15.68 -15.45 15.21
CA HIS A 181 15.70 -16.86 14.87
C HIS A 181 16.97 -17.34 14.14
N ALA A 182 17.95 -16.45 13.88
CA ALA A 182 19.20 -16.79 13.18
C ALA A 182 20.01 -17.90 13.87
N THR A 183 19.82 -18.10 15.17
CA THR A 183 20.51 -19.14 15.96
C THR A 183 19.66 -20.37 16.24
N ASP A 184 18.42 -20.43 15.74
CA ASP A 184 17.53 -21.56 15.98
C ASP A 184 17.96 -22.76 15.12
N TYR A 185 17.86 -23.96 15.68
CA TYR A 185 18.28 -25.21 15.01
C TYR A 185 17.16 -25.89 14.22
N GLU A 186 15.94 -25.34 14.26
CA GLU A 186 14.79 -25.82 13.51
C GLU A 186 14.36 -24.77 12.49
N PHE A 187 13.73 -25.20 11.40
CA PHE A 187 13.11 -24.21 10.51
C PHE A 187 11.96 -23.53 11.26
N VAL A 188 11.92 -22.20 11.17
CA VAL A 188 10.86 -21.40 11.77
C VAL A 188 10.05 -20.73 10.67
N THR A 189 8.75 -20.56 10.91
CA THR A 189 7.86 -19.86 9.97
C THR A 189 6.97 -18.90 10.71
N MET A 190 6.61 -17.81 10.04
CA MET A 190 5.65 -16.83 10.52
C MET A 190 4.67 -16.47 9.41
N ALA A 191 3.37 -16.48 9.73
CA ALA A 191 2.37 -15.94 8.83
C ALA A 191 2.47 -14.42 8.82
N VAL A 192 2.54 -13.82 7.64
CA VAL A 192 2.53 -12.36 7.43
C VAL A 192 1.11 -11.86 7.20
N GLN A 193 0.36 -12.63 6.41
CA GLN A 193 -1.03 -12.43 6.08
C GLN A 193 -1.59 -13.76 5.56
N LYS A 194 -2.91 -13.83 5.33
CA LYS A 194 -3.51 -15.03 4.74
C LYS A 194 -2.84 -15.38 3.40
N GLY A 195 -2.31 -16.61 3.32
CA GLY A 195 -1.63 -17.14 2.14
C GLY A 195 -0.22 -16.60 1.90
N TYR A 196 0.42 -16.01 2.91
CA TYR A 196 1.81 -15.56 2.84
C TYR A 196 2.52 -15.85 4.16
N LEU A 197 3.50 -16.74 4.12
CA LEU A 197 4.41 -17.04 5.21
C LEU A 197 5.84 -16.62 4.83
N ILE A 198 6.58 -16.14 5.82
CA ILE A 198 8.04 -16.09 5.78
C ILE A 198 8.59 -17.23 6.61
N GLY A 199 9.79 -17.68 6.29
CA GLY A 199 10.49 -18.69 7.03
C GLY A 199 11.98 -18.52 6.98
N LEU A 200 12.64 -19.13 7.95
CA LEU A 200 14.09 -19.18 8.05
C LEU A 200 14.46 -20.64 8.26
N ARG A 201 15.35 -21.14 7.42
CA ARG A 201 15.96 -22.45 7.59
C ARG A 201 17.37 -22.25 8.14
N PRO A 202 17.76 -23.00 9.21
CA PRO A 202 19.14 -23.01 9.65
C PRO A 202 20.07 -23.58 8.57
N TYR A 203 21.33 -23.18 8.63
CA TYR A 203 22.37 -23.79 7.82
C TYR A 203 22.52 -25.28 8.14
N ALA A 204 22.80 -26.08 7.11
CA ALA A 204 23.04 -27.52 7.21
C ALA A 204 24.44 -27.81 6.68
N ASP A 205 25.32 -28.31 7.54
CA ASP A 205 26.73 -28.59 7.22
C ASP A 205 26.91 -29.86 6.38
N ASP A 206 25.90 -30.74 6.36
CA ASP A 206 25.91 -31.96 5.56
C ASP A 206 24.59 -32.24 4.81
N VAL A 207 24.70 -33.10 3.80
CA VAL A 207 23.59 -33.47 2.91
C VAL A 207 22.46 -34.18 3.67
N ALA A 208 22.77 -34.92 4.74
CA ALA A 208 21.77 -35.68 5.49
C ALA A 208 20.88 -34.75 6.33
N GLU A 209 21.48 -33.74 6.97
CA GLU A 209 20.77 -32.67 7.66
C GLU A 209 19.89 -31.89 6.67
N ALA A 210 20.45 -31.50 5.51
CA ALA A 210 19.69 -30.81 4.48
C ALA A 210 18.45 -31.62 4.03
N VAL A 211 18.61 -32.93 3.79
CA VAL A 211 17.50 -33.83 3.42
C VAL A 211 16.46 -33.92 4.54
N SER A 212 16.89 -34.08 5.79
CA SER A 212 15.97 -34.11 6.95
C SER A 212 15.16 -32.82 7.07
N PHE A 213 15.76 -31.66 6.77
CA PHE A 213 15.04 -30.39 6.75
C PHE A 213 14.03 -30.31 5.61
N TYR A 214 14.37 -30.80 4.41
CA TYR A 214 13.42 -30.87 3.29
C TYR A 214 12.22 -31.76 3.63
N ASP A 215 12.44 -32.94 4.21
CA ASP A 215 11.34 -33.83 4.63
C ASP A 215 10.43 -33.15 5.66
N GLY A 216 11.02 -32.46 6.65
CA GLY A 216 10.28 -31.68 7.64
C GLY A 216 9.47 -30.54 7.02
N PHE A 217 10.05 -29.84 6.06
CA PHE A 217 9.39 -28.77 5.31
C PHE A 217 8.25 -29.30 4.45
N GLU A 218 8.43 -30.40 3.72
CA GLU A 218 7.36 -31.04 2.94
C GLU A 218 6.20 -31.47 3.82
N GLN A 219 6.47 -32.04 5.01
CA GLN A 219 5.43 -32.40 5.98
C GLN A 219 4.71 -31.18 6.54
N PHE A 220 5.43 -30.08 6.79
CA PHE A 220 4.82 -28.80 7.15
C PHE A 220 3.90 -28.31 6.03
N MET A 221 4.39 -28.27 4.80
CA MET A 221 3.63 -27.85 3.62
C MET A 221 2.41 -28.75 3.38
N ALA A 222 2.53 -30.06 3.56
CA ALA A 222 1.43 -31.00 3.42
C ALA A 222 0.32 -30.75 4.46
N ARG A 223 0.69 -30.40 5.71
CA ARG A 223 -0.28 -30.01 6.74
C ARG A 223 -0.98 -28.70 6.38
N GLN A 224 -0.23 -27.73 5.85
CA GLN A 224 -0.76 -26.42 5.47
C GLN A 224 -1.67 -26.47 4.23
N ARG A 225 -1.40 -27.37 3.27
CA ARG A 225 -2.20 -27.56 2.04
C ARG A 225 -3.67 -27.90 2.32
N GLY A 226 -3.98 -28.51 3.46
CA GLY A 226 -5.36 -28.78 3.88
C GLY A 226 -6.16 -27.51 4.20
N GLU A 227 -5.50 -26.41 4.56
CA GLU A 227 -6.12 -25.14 4.96
C GLU A 227 -5.98 -24.06 3.88
N LEU A 228 -4.84 -24.01 3.19
CA LEU A 228 -4.53 -23.04 2.13
C LEU A 228 -3.69 -23.70 1.02
N PRO A 229 -4.03 -23.53 -0.27
CA PRO A 229 -3.31 -24.16 -1.37
C PRO A 229 -2.04 -23.36 -1.74
N PHE A 230 -1.05 -23.34 -0.84
CA PHE A 230 0.25 -22.73 -1.13
C PHE A 230 0.87 -23.37 -2.38
N ASP A 231 1.12 -22.54 -3.40
CA ASP A 231 1.57 -22.96 -4.73
C ASP A 231 2.93 -22.37 -5.12
N THR A 232 3.52 -21.54 -4.25
CA THR A 232 4.81 -20.90 -4.47
C THR A 232 5.71 -21.07 -3.25
N VAL A 233 6.95 -21.50 -3.50
CA VAL A 233 8.07 -21.44 -2.54
C VAL A 233 9.22 -20.74 -3.25
N THR A 234 9.76 -19.68 -2.64
CA THR A 234 10.91 -18.95 -3.18
C THR A 234 11.89 -18.63 -2.06
N PHE A 235 13.17 -18.65 -2.37
CA PHE A 235 14.23 -18.31 -1.42
C PHE A 235 14.71 -16.90 -1.70
N LEU A 236 15.20 -16.20 -0.68
CA LEU A 236 15.94 -14.95 -0.86
C LEU A 236 17.41 -15.33 -1.04
N ARG A 237 17.83 -15.58 -2.29
CA ARG A 237 19.19 -15.99 -2.66
C ARG A 237 19.77 -15.07 -3.73
N ASP A 238 21.04 -15.26 -4.05
CA ASP A 238 21.82 -14.34 -4.86
C ASP A 238 21.13 -13.97 -6.19
N ARG A 239 21.26 -12.69 -6.58
CA ARG A 239 20.46 -12.01 -7.60
C ARG A 239 20.48 -12.69 -8.98
N GLU A 240 21.52 -13.47 -9.27
CA GLU A 240 21.72 -14.14 -10.57
C GLU A 240 20.83 -15.37 -10.75
N GLU A 241 20.35 -16.01 -9.68
CA GLU A 241 19.55 -17.25 -9.77
C GLU A 241 18.08 -17.00 -10.13
N ASP A 242 17.55 -15.80 -9.84
CA ASP A 242 16.11 -15.55 -9.90
C ASP A 242 15.58 -15.08 -11.26
N GLU A 243 16.44 -14.69 -12.22
CA GLU A 243 16.06 -14.06 -13.52
C GLU A 243 15.07 -12.88 -13.44
N ILE A 244 14.65 -12.46 -12.25
CA ILE A 244 13.70 -11.37 -12.02
C ILE A 244 14.51 -10.08 -11.98
N PRO A 245 14.26 -9.11 -12.88
CA PRO A 245 15.00 -7.85 -12.93
C PRO A 245 14.56 -6.93 -11.78
N ILE A 246 15.12 -7.16 -10.58
CA ILE A 246 14.94 -6.30 -9.41
C ILE A 246 16.14 -5.34 -9.33
N PRO A 247 15.91 -4.01 -9.25
CA PRO A 247 16.97 -3.05 -8.95
C PRO A 247 17.66 -3.38 -7.61
N LEU A 248 18.97 -3.12 -7.50
CA LEU A 248 19.71 -3.44 -6.27
C LEU A 248 19.08 -2.78 -5.04
N GLU A 249 18.60 -1.53 -5.17
CA GLU A 249 17.97 -0.80 -4.05
C GLU A 249 16.64 -1.42 -3.58
N GLU A 250 16.01 -2.25 -4.41
CA GLU A 250 14.77 -2.97 -4.08
C GLU A 250 15.01 -4.42 -3.64
N SER A 251 16.20 -4.97 -3.91
CA SER A 251 16.58 -6.35 -3.60
C SER A 251 16.89 -6.56 -2.11
N TYR A 252 16.86 -7.82 -1.67
CA TYR A 252 17.16 -8.15 -0.27
C TYR A 252 18.55 -7.69 0.19
N HIS A 253 19.53 -7.60 -0.71
CA HIS A 253 20.86 -7.05 -0.36
C HIS A 253 20.78 -5.64 0.24
N ALA A 254 19.79 -4.83 -0.18
CA ALA A 254 19.62 -3.47 0.31
C ALA A 254 18.82 -3.39 1.61
N TRP A 255 17.74 -4.16 1.75
CA TRP A 255 16.84 -4.06 2.91
C TRP A 255 17.05 -5.12 4.00
N LEU A 256 17.87 -6.14 3.72
CA LEU A 256 18.48 -7.06 4.68
C LEU A 256 20.00 -6.91 4.69
N GLU A 257 20.52 -5.69 4.50
CA GLU A 257 21.97 -5.41 4.54
C GLU A 257 22.68 -6.09 5.74
N PRO A 258 22.16 -6.07 6.98
CA PRO A 258 22.83 -6.70 8.12
C PRO A 258 23.01 -8.22 7.99
N TRP A 259 22.19 -8.87 7.16
CA TRP A 259 22.14 -10.33 6.97
C TRP A 259 22.60 -10.76 5.58
N ALA A 260 22.87 -9.82 4.68
CA ALA A 260 23.09 -10.10 3.27
C ALA A 260 24.29 -11.03 3.02
N VAL A 261 25.35 -10.90 3.84
CA VAL A 261 26.54 -11.78 3.79
C VAL A 261 26.18 -13.18 4.24
N ASP A 262 25.52 -13.33 5.39
CA ASP A 262 25.12 -14.64 5.91
C ASP A 262 24.16 -15.36 4.95
N ILE A 263 23.29 -14.61 4.25
CA ILE A 263 22.41 -15.15 3.21
C ILE A 263 23.19 -15.58 1.97
N ALA A 264 24.12 -14.74 1.49
CA ALA A 264 24.95 -15.04 0.32
C ALA A 264 25.87 -16.24 0.54
N ASP A 265 26.42 -16.37 1.74
CA ASP A 265 27.26 -17.50 2.16
C ASP A 265 26.44 -18.74 2.55
N ALA A 266 25.11 -18.68 2.38
CA ALA A 266 24.14 -19.72 2.76
C ALA A 266 24.15 -20.13 4.25
N ALA A 267 24.76 -19.33 5.12
CA ALA A 267 24.69 -19.49 6.58
C ALA A 267 23.27 -19.23 7.13
N LEU A 268 22.46 -18.46 6.40
CA LEU A 268 21.04 -18.30 6.62
C LEU A 268 20.31 -18.52 5.29
N ASP A 269 19.20 -19.24 5.30
CA ASP A 269 18.41 -19.46 4.08
C ASP A 269 16.95 -19.01 4.29
N PRO A 270 16.68 -17.70 4.15
CA PRO A 270 15.34 -17.15 4.26
C PRO A 270 14.48 -17.59 3.07
N PHE A 271 13.26 -18.01 3.34
CA PHE A 271 12.33 -18.45 2.32
C PHE A 271 10.92 -17.89 2.53
N ILE A 272 10.16 -17.88 1.45
CA ILE A 272 8.79 -17.41 1.38
C ILE A 272 7.94 -18.56 0.89
N VAL A 273 6.79 -18.75 1.55
CA VAL A 273 5.73 -19.64 1.09
C VAL A 273 4.49 -18.81 0.83
N ALA A 274 3.93 -18.92 -0.37
CA ALA A 274 2.85 -18.05 -0.78
C ALA A 274 1.80 -18.77 -1.65
N ASP A 275 0.55 -18.33 -1.53
CA ASP A 275 -0.61 -18.76 -2.34
C ASP A 275 -0.90 -17.65 -3.36
N SER A 276 -0.57 -17.88 -4.63
CA SER A 276 -0.84 -16.93 -5.69
C SER A 276 -2.35 -16.70 -5.92
N GLY A 277 -3.21 -17.62 -5.49
CA GLY A 277 -4.66 -17.44 -5.42
C GLY A 277 -5.08 -16.40 -4.37
N CYS A 278 -4.40 -16.33 -3.21
CA CYS A 278 -4.58 -15.22 -2.25
C CYS A 278 -4.19 -13.88 -2.90
N PHE A 279 -3.07 -13.85 -3.62
CA PHE A 279 -2.64 -12.64 -4.31
C PHE A 279 -3.66 -12.16 -5.37
N VAL A 280 -4.21 -13.09 -6.16
CA VAL A 280 -5.29 -12.76 -7.13
C VAL A 280 -6.54 -12.25 -6.43
N ARG A 281 -6.92 -12.80 -5.26
CA ARG A 281 -8.07 -12.30 -4.50
C ARG A 281 -7.88 -10.86 -4.05
N VAL A 282 -6.70 -10.52 -3.53
CA VAL A 282 -6.35 -9.14 -3.17
C VAL A 282 -6.39 -8.22 -4.39
N LEU A 283 -5.89 -8.71 -5.52
CA LEU A 283 -5.95 -8.00 -6.80
C LEU A 283 -7.38 -7.75 -7.28
N ASP A 284 -8.27 -8.75 -7.21
CA ASP A 284 -9.70 -8.60 -7.54
C ASP A 284 -10.42 -7.66 -6.58
N GLU A 285 -10.12 -7.74 -5.27
CA GLU A 285 -10.69 -6.85 -4.26
C GLU A 285 -10.37 -5.39 -4.58
N LEU A 286 -9.10 -5.05 -4.76
CA LEU A 286 -8.65 -3.69 -5.06
C LEU A 286 -9.16 -3.22 -6.44
N ALA A 287 -9.11 -4.08 -7.45
CA ALA A 287 -9.59 -3.76 -8.79
C ALA A 287 -11.11 -3.53 -8.84
N SER A 288 -11.89 -4.31 -8.09
CA SER A 288 -13.35 -4.26 -8.08
C SER A 288 -13.87 -2.92 -7.60
N ARG A 289 -13.18 -2.28 -6.64
CA ARG A 289 -13.50 -0.93 -6.16
C ARG A 289 -13.38 0.13 -7.26
N ARG A 290 -12.58 -0.14 -8.28
CA ARG A 290 -12.42 0.70 -9.46
C ARG A 290 -13.32 0.28 -10.63
N GLY A 291 -14.14 -0.76 -10.47
CA GLY A 291 -15.03 -1.28 -11.50
C GLY A 291 -14.38 -2.30 -12.45
N VAL A 292 -13.25 -2.89 -12.04
CA VAL A 292 -12.54 -3.92 -12.81
C VAL A 292 -12.60 -5.24 -12.05
N ARG A 293 -13.09 -6.31 -12.68
CA ARG A 293 -13.05 -7.66 -12.09
C ARG A 293 -11.79 -8.38 -12.51
N VAL A 294 -11.20 -9.14 -11.59
CA VAL A 294 -10.02 -9.96 -11.86
C VAL A 294 -10.30 -11.40 -11.49
N LYS A 295 -9.99 -12.32 -12.40
CA LYS A 295 -10.15 -13.77 -12.18
C LYS A 295 -8.86 -14.48 -12.57
N ARG A 296 -8.43 -15.42 -11.73
CA ARG A 296 -7.32 -16.32 -12.11
C ARG A 296 -7.76 -17.12 -13.33
N ASP A 297 -6.88 -17.21 -14.31
CA ASP A 297 -7.10 -18.08 -15.45
C ASP A 297 -6.88 -19.55 -15.04
N SER A 298 -7.69 -20.48 -15.54
CA SER A 298 -7.73 -21.87 -15.07
C SER A 298 -6.63 -22.77 -15.66
N GLY A 299 -5.48 -22.20 -16.02
CA GLY A 299 -4.36 -22.95 -16.58
C GLY A 299 -3.37 -23.36 -15.49
N ASP A 300 -3.05 -24.65 -15.42
CA ASP A 300 -2.26 -25.24 -14.33
C ASP A 300 -0.82 -24.69 -14.25
N ASP A 301 -0.23 -24.27 -15.37
CA ASP A 301 1.20 -23.89 -15.44
C ASP A 301 1.45 -22.39 -15.59
N THR A 302 0.43 -21.54 -15.48
CA THR A 302 0.61 -20.12 -15.78
C THR A 302 -0.10 -19.19 -14.80
N LEU A 303 0.66 -18.26 -14.20
CA LEU A 303 0.12 -17.18 -13.37
C LEU A 303 -0.48 -16.07 -14.25
N TYR A 304 -1.53 -16.38 -15.01
CA TYR A 304 -2.32 -15.37 -15.73
C TYR A 304 -3.59 -15.03 -14.98
N ALA A 305 -3.97 -13.77 -15.06
CA ALA A 305 -5.27 -13.28 -14.61
C ALA A 305 -5.99 -12.57 -15.75
N ARG A 306 -7.30 -12.77 -15.82
CA ARG A 306 -8.19 -12.04 -16.70
C ARG A 306 -8.77 -10.84 -15.95
N PHE A 307 -8.54 -9.66 -16.49
CA PHE A 307 -9.08 -8.39 -16.03
C PHE A 307 -10.25 -8.01 -16.92
N GLU A 308 -11.39 -7.63 -16.36
CA GLU A 308 -12.64 -7.37 -17.08
C GLU A 308 -13.24 -6.03 -16.65
N ALA A 309 -13.58 -5.18 -17.62
CA ALA A 309 -14.26 -3.90 -17.41
C ALA A 309 -15.22 -3.61 -18.58
N GLY A 310 -16.52 -3.76 -18.34
CA GLY A 310 -17.52 -3.65 -19.41
C GLY A 310 -17.32 -4.69 -20.51
N GLU A 311 -17.16 -4.23 -21.76
CA GLU A 311 -16.88 -5.10 -22.93
C GLU A 311 -15.39 -5.43 -23.08
N VAL A 312 -14.51 -4.79 -22.29
CA VAL A 312 -13.06 -4.99 -22.35
C VAL A 312 -12.65 -6.13 -21.44
N TYR A 313 -11.78 -7.01 -21.95
CA TYR A 313 -11.06 -7.95 -21.12
C TYR A 313 -9.62 -8.13 -21.59
N LEU A 314 -8.68 -8.19 -20.65
CA LEU A 314 -7.27 -8.44 -20.89
C LEU A 314 -6.76 -9.62 -20.08
N ARG A 315 -5.92 -10.44 -20.69
CA ARG A 315 -5.23 -11.55 -20.04
C ARG A 315 -3.78 -11.12 -19.80
N LEU A 316 -3.38 -10.99 -18.54
CA LEU A 316 -2.04 -10.53 -18.14
C LEU A 316 -1.32 -11.60 -17.35
N ASN A 317 -0.03 -11.80 -17.62
CA ASN A 317 0.84 -12.61 -16.77
C ASN A 317 1.14 -11.79 -15.50
N ILE A 318 0.61 -12.24 -14.36
CA ILE A 318 0.81 -11.59 -13.06
C ILE A 318 2.06 -12.11 -12.33
N GLY A 319 2.62 -13.24 -12.76
CA GLY A 319 3.77 -13.89 -12.14
C GLY A 319 4.94 -12.96 -11.85
N PRO A 320 5.48 -12.22 -12.82
CA PRO A 320 6.62 -11.33 -12.60
C PRO A 320 6.40 -10.29 -11.49
N ARG A 321 5.19 -9.73 -11.38
CA ARG A 321 4.84 -8.72 -10.36
C ARG A 321 4.54 -9.35 -9.00
N TYR A 322 3.96 -10.54 -9.01
CA TYR A 322 3.79 -11.36 -7.82
C TYR A 322 5.14 -11.72 -7.20
N PHE A 323 6.07 -12.30 -7.97
CA PHE A 323 7.43 -12.58 -7.49
C PHE A 323 8.17 -11.31 -7.05
N ARG A 324 8.07 -10.21 -7.81
CA ARG A 324 8.63 -8.93 -7.38
C ARG A 324 8.07 -8.46 -6.04
N THR A 325 6.79 -8.69 -5.76
CA THR A 325 6.18 -8.36 -4.45
C THR A 325 6.82 -9.14 -3.31
N LEU A 326 7.04 -10.45 -3.51
CA LEU A 326 7.69 -11.31 -2.52
C LEU A 326 9.13 -10.84 -2.25
N HIS A 327 9.90 -10.64 -3.32
CA HIS A 327 11.34 -10.36 -3.26
C HIS A 327 11.72 -8.92 -2.89
N THR A 328 10.78 -7.98 -2.99
CA THR A 328 11.02 -6.58 -2.58
C THR A 328 10.59 -6.28 -1.14
N GLY A 329 10.17 -7.32 -0.40
CA GLY A 329 9.73 -7.21 0.99
C GLY A 329 8.42 -6.42 1.09
N GLN A 330 7.39 -6.83 0.35
CA GLN A 330 6.06 -6.22 0.39
C GLN A 330 4.99 -7.26 0.71
N THR A 331 3.91 -6.83 1.35
CA THR A 331 2.66 -7.61 1.49
C THR A 331 1.93 -7.71 0.14
N PHE A 332 0.94 -8.59 0.01
CA PHE A 332 0.16 -8.70 -1.24
C PHE A 332 -0.60 -7.41 -1.55
N HIS A 333 -1.19 -6.75 -0.56
CA HIS A 333 -1.92 -5.50 -0.76
C HIS A 333 -0.99 -4.39 -1.27
N ARG A 334 0.17 -4.21 -0.62
CA ARG A 334 1.17 -3.24 -1.05
C ARG A 334 1.71 -3.56 -2.43
N GLY A 335 2.04 -4.82 -2.71
CA GLY A 335 2.48 -5.27 -4.03
C GLY A 335 1.48 -4.97 -5.13
N VAL A 336 0.19 -5.27 -4.90
CA VAL A 336 -0.88 -4.96 -5.87
C VAL A 336 -1.01 -3.46 -6.10
N MET A 337 -1.07 -2.66 -5.03
CA MET A 337 -1.18 -1.20 -5.15
C MET A 337 -0.01 -0.59 -5.92
N THR A 338 1.22 -1.03 -5.61
CA THR A 338 2.45 -0.55 -6.25
C THR A 338 2.54 -0.97 -7.72
N TYR A 339 2.26 -2.24 -8.02
CA TYR A 339 2.59 -2.80 -9.33
C TYR A 339 1.41 -2.92 -10.30
N PHE A 340 0.15 -2.86 -9.85
CA PHE A 340 -1.02 -2.98 -10.72
C PHE A 340 -1.93 -1.74 -10.75
N GLY A 341 -1.64 -0.74 -9.91
CA GLY A 341 -2.49 0.44 -9.78
C GLY A 341 -2.75 1.16 -11.12
N LYS A 342 -1.72 1.30 -11.96
CA LYS A 342 -1.83 1.96 -13.27
C LYS A 342 -2.62 1.12 -14.28
N GLU A 343 -2.36 -0.19 -14.35
CA GLU A 343 -3.03 -1.09 -15.28
C GLU A 343 -4.51 -1.22 -14.99
N ILE A 344 -4.89 -1.30 -13.71
CA ILE A 344 -6.31 -1.31 -13.31
C ILE A 344 -7.01 -0.03 -13.79
N LEU A 345 -6.38 1.14 -13.63
CA LEU A 345 -6.94 2.40 -14.11
C LEU A 345 -7.03 2.47 -15.64
N ALA A 346 -6.02 1.94 -16.34
CA ALA A 346 -6.00 1.88 -17.80
C ALA A 346 -7.12 0.97 -18.34
N ILE A 347 -7.34 -0.20 -17.72
CA ILE A 347 -8.39 -1.15 -18.09
C ILE A 347 -9.77 -0.57 -17.80
N LYS A 348 -9.94 0.10 -16.65
CA LYS A 348 -11.17 0.85 -16.33
C LYS A 348 -11.47 1.89 -17.43
N ALA A 349 -10.49 2.72 -17.77
CA ALA A 349 -10.65 3.74 -18.80
C ALA A 349 -11.05 3.11 -20.15
N ALA A 350 -10.45 1.98 -20.52
CA ALA A 350 -10.81 1.25 -21.73
C ALA A 350 -12.26 0.74 -21.71
N GLY A 351 -12.72 0.20 -20.58
CA GLY A 351 -14.11 -0.23 -20.40
C GLY A 351 -15.12 0.92 -20.52
N GLU A 352 -14.73 2.13 -20.13
CA GLU A 352 -15.57 3.33 -20.21
C GLU A 352 -15.59 3.98 -21.62
N LEU A 353 -14.56 3.73 -22.44
CA LEU A 353 -14.37 4.41 -23.72
C LEU A 353 -15.49 4.13 -24.72
N ALA A 354 -15.86 2.86 -24.94
CA ALA A 354 -16.87 2.51 -25.95
C ALA A 354 -18.25 3.16 -25.66
N PRO A 355 -18.78 3.15 -24.42
CA PRO A 355 -19.98 3.92 -24.05
C PRO A 355 -19.88 5.43 -24.28
N VAL A 356 -18.70 6.03 -24.11
CA VAL A 356 -18.48 7.46 -24.40
C VAL A 356 -18.52 7.72 -25.90
N LEU A 357 -17.82 6.91 -26.70
CA LEU A 357 -17.79 7.04 -28.15
C LEU A 357 -19.16 6.84 -28.79
N ARG A 358 -19.98 5.89 -28.33
CA ARG A 358 -21.36 5.71 -28.82
C ARG A 358 -22.22 6.96 -28.65
N ARG A 359 -22.03 7.69 -27.55
CA ARG A 359 -22.74 8.96 -27.28
C ARG A 359 -22.21 10.10 -28.13
N ALA A 360 -20.89 10.15 -28.33
CA ALA A 360 -20.24 11.19 -29.13
C ALA A 360 -20.43 11.01 -30.65
N LEU A 361 -20.66 9.78 -31.12
CA LEU A 361 -20.76 9.40 -32.53
C LEU A 361 -22.06 8.63 -32.82
N PRO A 362 -23.25 9.25 -32.64
CA PRO A 362 -24.54 8.54 -32.69
C PRO A 362 -24.90 7.94 -34.05
N GLY A 363 -24.21 8.34 -35.14
CA GLY A 363 -24.39 7.79 -36.48
C GLY A 363 -23.51 6.59 -36.80
N LEU A 364 -22.64 6.17 -35.88
CA LEU A 364 -21.67 5.09 -36.09
C LEU A 364 -21.94 3.94 -35.11
N ARG A 365 -21.68 2.71 -35.55
CA ARG A 365 -21.67 1.52 -34.71
C ARG A 365 -20.31 1.39 -34.03
N VAL A 366 -20.29 1.46 -32.70
CA VAL A 366 -19.07 1.26 -31.90
C VAL A 366 -19.18 -0.03 -31.09
N SER A 367 -18.21 -0.92 -31.22
CA SER A 367 -18.16 -2.22 -30.51
C SER A 367 -16.75 -2.59 -30.10
N VAL A 368 -16.60 -3.41 -29.07
CA VAL A 368 -15.32 -4.03 -28.69
C VAL A 368 -15.30 -5.49 -29.14
N ARG A 369 -14.31 -5.89 -29.94
CA ARG A 369 -14.06 -7.29 -30.34
C ARG A 369 -12.92 -7.90 -29.56
N ASP A 370 -13.08 -9.19 -29.26
CA ASP A 370 -12.12 -10.02 -28.53
C ASP A 370 -11.65 -9.39 -27.21
N GLY A 371 -12.47 -8.52 -26.61
CA GLY A 371 -12.17 -7.79 -25.38
C GLY A 371 -11.11 -6.71 -25.48
N LYS A 372 -10.49 -6.49 -26.63
CA LYS A 372 -9.31 -5.61 -26.74
C LYS A 372 -9.27 -4.71 -27.98
N ARG A 373 -10.05 -5.03 -29.01
CA ARG A 373 -10.07 -4.26 -30.26
C ARG A 373 -11.28 -3.35 -30.28
N LEU A 374 -11.06 -2.06 -30.50
CA LEU A 374 -12.14 -1.11 -30.75
C LEU A 374 -12.50 -1.12 -32.24
N GLU A 375 -13.78 -1.33 -32.54
CA GLU A 375 -14.32 -1.24 -33.89
C GLU A 375 -15.31 -0.10 -34.00
N ILE A 376 -15.13 0.73 -35.02
CA ILE A 376 -16.07 1.80 -35.39
C ILE A 376 -16.49 1.58 -36.84
N ALA A 377 -17.79 1.46 -37.09
CA ALA A 377 -18.35 1.22 -38.41
C ALA A 377 -19.39 2.29 -38.77
N ASP A 378 -19.43 2.70 -40.03
CA ASP A 378 -20.50 3.53 -40.56
C ASP A 378 -21.72 2.69 -41.02
N ARG A 379 -22.72 3.36 -41.59
CA ARG A 379 -23.93 2.72 -42.15
C ARG A 379 -23.66 1.88 -43.42
N PHE A 380 -22.48 1.98 -44.00
CA PHE A 380 -22.05 1.26 -45.20
C PHE A 380 -21.04 0.14 -44.87
N GLU A 381 -20.90 -0.20 -43.58
CA GLU A 381 -19.97 -1.19 -43.05
C GLU A 381 -18.49 -0.90 -43.34
N ARG A 382 -18.12 0.35 -43.59
CA ARG A 382 -16.71 0.73 -43.63
C ARG A 382 -16.17 0.72 -42.19
N LEU A 383 -15.08 -0.02 -41.96
CA LEU A 383 -14.57 -0.34 -40.62
C LEU A 383 -13.28 0.40 -40.32
N LEU A 384 -13.22 0.97 -39.13
CA LEU A 384 -12.00 1.41 -38.47
C LEU A 384 -11.70 0.50 -37.30
N PHE A 385 -10.45 0.06 -37.21
CA PHE A 385 -9.97 -0.82 -36.16
C PHE A 385 -8.89 -0.12 -35.36
N CYS A 386 -9.01 -0.15 -34.04
CA CYS A 386 -7.89 0.08 -33.14
C CYS A 386 -7.58 -1.23 -32.42
N ASP A 387 -6.41 -1.81 -32.71
CA ASP A 387 -6.00 -3.12 -32.18
C ASP A 387 -5.83 -3.16 -30.66
N ASP A 388 -5.64 -2.00 -30.04
CA ASP A 388 -5.43 -1.86 -28.60
C ASP A 388 -6.28 -0.71 -28.04
N ILE A 389 -7.45 -1.06 -27.53
CA ILE A 389 -8.38 -0.13 -26.89
C ILE A 389 -7.80 0.49 -25.62
N VAL A 390 -6.89 -0.20 -24.91
CA VAL A 390 -6.27 0.35 -23.70
C VAL A 390 -5.37 1.50 -24.07
N ARG A 391 -4.51 1.32 -25.09
CA ARG A 391 -3.64 2.39 -25.59
C ARG A 391 -4.45 3.63 -25.98
N VAL A 392 -5.56 3.46 -26.70
CA VAL A 392 -6.44 4.57 -27.11
C VAL A 392 -7.11 5.22 -25.89
N ALA A 393 -7.61 4.45 -24.93
CA ALA A 393 -8.26 4.98 -23.75
C ALA A 393 -7.31 5.75 -22.82
N THR A 394 -5.99 5.49 -22.92
CA THR A 394 -4.96 6.16 -22.13
C THR A 394 -4.23 7.29 -22.86
N SER A 395 -4.49 7.53 -24.15
CA SER A 395 -3.79 8.58 -24.90
C SER A 395 -4.26 9.99 -24.55
N HIS A 396 -5.55 10.14 -24.24
CA HIS A 396 -6.17 11.40 -23.85
C HIS A 396 -7.22 11.18 -22.76
N ASP A 397 -7.46 12.20 -21.92
CA ASP A 397 -8.55 12.17 -20.94
C ASP A 397 -9.90 12.45 -21.61
N PHE A 398 -10.52 11.40 -22.15
CA PHE A 398 -11.83 11.47 -22.80
C PHE A 398 -13.00 11.79 -21.87
N ARG A 399 -12.76 11.90 -20.55
CA ARG A 399 -13.77 12.38 -19.58
C ARG A 399 -13.87 13.89 -19.58
N SER A 400 -12.84 14.58 -20.08
CA SER A 400 -12.85 16.01 -20.35
C SER A 400 -13.31 16.29 -21.78
N GLU A 401 -13.95 17.44 -22.00
CA GLU A 401 -14.37 17.83 -23.35
C GLU A 401 -13.16 18.03 -24.28
N ALA A 402 -12.08 18.63 -23.79
CA ALA A 402 -10.85 18.85 -24.56
C ALA A 402 -10.18 17.52 -24.94
N GLY A 403 -9.98 16.62 -23.99
CA GLY A 403 -9.38 15.31 -24.26
C GLY A 403 -10.24 14.43 -25.13
N LEU A 404 -11.58 14.49 -25.02
CA LEU A 404 -12.47 13.81 -25.96
C LEU A 404 -12.32 14.36 -27.39
N ARG A 405 -12.22 15.68 -27.56
CA ARG A 405 -11.98 16.28 -28.88
C ARG A 405 -10.65 15.87 -29.47
N GLU A 406 -9.58 15.79 -28.67
CA GLU A 406 -8.27 15.32 -29.10
C GLU A 406 -8.28 13.84 -29.48
N LEU A 407 -8.88 12.98 -28.65
CA LEU A 407 -9.06 11.57 -28.95
C LEU A 407 -9.86 11.38 -30.25
N LEU A 408 -10.96 12.13 -30.39
CA LEU A 408 -11.71 12.14 -31.63
C LEU A 408 -10.84 12.66 -32.76
N ALA A 409 -10.06 13.73 -32.63
CA ALA A 409 -9.17 14.20 -33.70
C ALA A 409 -8.06 13.21 -34.07
N GLN A 410 -7.69 12.28 -33.18
CA GLN A 410 -6.78 11.18 -33.47
C GLN A 410 -7.48 10.07 -34.26
N VAL A 411 -8.73 9.76 -33.94
CA VAL A 411 -9.52 8.69 -34.56
C VAL A 411 -10.28 9.17 -35.81
N LEU A 412 -10.66 10.44 -35.87
CA LEU A 412 -11.52 11.08 -36.88
C LEU A 412 -10.89 11.25 -38.27
N PRO A 413 -9.57 11.44 -38.48
CA PRO A 413 -8.99 11.49 -39.82
C PRO A 413 -9.29 10.21 -40.58
N GLU A 414 -9.26 9.07 -39.88
CA GLU A 414 -9.59 7.76 -40.41
C GLU A 414 -11.13 7.55 -40.48
N VAL A 415 -11.93 8.09 -39.54
CA VAL A 415 -13.41 8.06 -39.63
C VAL A 415 -13.96 8.95 -40.74
N ARG A 416 -13.35 10.11 -41.03
CA ARG A 416 -13.73 11.01 -42.13
C ARG A 416 -13.50 10.38 -43.49
N ALA A 417 -12.60 9.41 -43.61
CA ALA A 417 -12.44 8.59 -44.81
C ALA A 417 -13.57 7.56 -45.01
N LEU A 418 -14.38 7.32 -43.98
CA LEU A 418 -15.58 6.47 -44.05
C LEU A 418 -16.80 7.25 -44.57
N GLY A 419 -16.84 8.57 -44.39
CA GLY A 419 -17.79 9.48 -45.06
C GLY A 419 -17.36 9.87 -46.47
#